data_AF-A0A9D5HXD2-F1
#
_entry.id   AF-A0A9D5HXD2-F1
#
_cell.length_a   1.000
_cell.length_b   1.000
_cell.length_c   1.000
_cell.angle_alpha   90.00
_cell.angle_beta   90.00
_cell.angle_gamma   90.00
#
_symmetry.space_group_name_H-M   'P 1'
#
loop_
_entity.id
_entity.type
_entity.pdbx_description
1 polymer ?
#
loop_
_entity_poly.entity_id
_entity_poly.type
_entity_poly.pdbx_seq_one_letter_code
_entity_poly.pdbx_strand_id
1 'polypeptide(L)'
;MTLCAGKCTYEIGGRCVVSLSEPLLKYRSVKELKETILHELIHAYLFLTSNNRDRNSHGKEFRFHMDRINKISGLNITIYHNFRDELEYYRRYVWRCNGVCRNNPPYFGYIRRSIKREPGPADSWWNNHERECGGKFIREANIKFQAKGSASIGSGSVGQVQNPSSNKLDVIEIVEISD
;
A
#
# COMPACT_ATOMS: atom_id res chain seq x y z
N MET A 1 -7.55 -6.09 3.85
CA MET A 1 -6.16 -5.55 4.01
C MET A 1 -6.15 -4.06 3.71
N THR A 2 -5.58 -3.18 4.55
CA THR A 2 -5.58 -1.70 4.31
C THR A 2 -4.21 -1.05 4.53
N LEU A 3 -3.14 -1.82 4.70
CA LEU A 3 -1.77 -1.31 4.92
C LEU A 3 -0.91 -1.34 3.65
N CYS A 4 -1.27 -2.20 2.70
CA CYS A 4 -0.67 -2.38 1.39
C CYS A 4 -1.76 -2.85 0.43
N ALA A 5 -1.59 -2.60 -0.87
CA ALA A 5 -2.58 -3.03 -1.86
C ALA A 5 -2.40 -4.48 -2.33
N GLY A 6 -1.19 -5.01 -2.23
CA GLY A 6 -0.87 -6.40 -2.50
C GLY A 6 -0.02 -6.99 -1.37
N LYS A 7 -0.01 -8.32 -1.27
CA LYS A 7 0.93 -9.08 -0.44
C LYS A 7 1.04 -10.52 -0.95
N CYS A 8 2.25 -11.04 -1.18
CA CYS A 8 2.51 -12.49 -1.20
C CYS A 8 2.86 -13.00 0.21
N THR A 9 2.20 -14.09 0.60
CA THR A 9 2.46 -14.85 1.82
C THR A 9 3.01 -16.22 1.43
N TYR A 10 3.98 -16.71 2.20
CA TYR A 10 4.64 -18.01 1.97
C TYR A 10 4.23 -18.96 3.09
N GLU A 11 3.63 -20.08 2.75
CA GLU A 11 3.15 -21.08 3.70
C GLU A 11 4.15 -22.23 3.87
N ILE A 12 3.98 -22.96 4.97
CA ILE A 12 4.69 -24.21 5.21
C ILE A 12 4.26 -25.22 4.14
N GLY A 13 5.22 -25.84 3.45
CA GLY A 13 4.95 -26.74 2.32
C GLY A 13 5.16 -26.12 0.93
N GLY A 14 5.60 -24.86 0.83
CA GLY A 14 6.04 -24.27 -0.43
C GLY A 14 4.95 -23.55 -1.25
N ARG A 15 3.76 -23.34 -0.67
CA ARG A 15 2.69 -22.55 -1.29
C ARG A 15 2.96 -21.05 -1.14
N CYS A 16 2.78 -20.25 -2.20
CA CYS A 16 2.59 -18.78 -2.10
C CYS A 16 1.11 -18.46 -2.34
N VAL A 17 0.61 -17.52 -1.54
CA VAL A 17 -0.71 -16.91 -1.71
C VAL A 17 -0.52 -15.42 -1.96
N VAL A 18 -1.02 -14.93 -3.10
CA VAL A 18 -1.07 -13.51 -3.42
C VAL A 18 -2.45 -12.97 -3.02
N SER A 19 -2.48 -11.99 -2.13
CA SER A 19 -3.70 -11.31 -1.69
C SER A 19 -3.71 -9.86 -2.17
N LEU A 20 -4.89 -9.39 -2.58
CA LEU A 20 -5.12 -8.01 -3.01
C LEU A 20 -6.06 -7.28 -2.03
N SER A 21 -5.86 -5.98 -1.90
CA SER A 21 -6.72 -5.12 -1.09
C SER A 21 -7.85 -4.57 -1.93
N GLU A 22 -9.04 -5.14 -1.79
CA GLU A 22 -10.24 -4.55 -2.36
C GLU A 22 -10.45 -3.09 -1.92
N PRO A 23 -10.31 -2.70 -0.63
CA PRO A 23 -10.50 -1.30 -0.22
C PRO A 23 -9.52 -0.28 -0.84
N LEU A 24 -8.34 -0.73 -1.27
CA LEU A 24 -7.33 0.14 -1.91
C LEU A 24 -7.36 0.08 -3.44
N LEU A 25 -7.90 -0.99 -4.03
CA LEU A 25 -7.83 -1.23 -5.48
C LEU A 25 -9.18 -1.09 -6.20
N LYS A 26 -10.33 -1.21 -5.52
CA LYS A 26 -11.65 -1.27 -6.18
C LYS A 26 -12.04 -0.02 -6.98
N TYR A 27 -11.44 1.13 -6.67
CA TYR A 27 -11.66 2.39 -7.39
C TYR A 27 -10.45 2.83 -8.21
N ARG A 28 -9.45 1.95 -8.37
CA ARG A 28 -8.25 2.21 -9.16
C ARG A 28 -8.44 1.74 -10.59
N SER A 29 -7.58 2.24 -11.48
CA SER A 29 -7.61 1.82 -12.87
C SER A 29 -7.24 0.34 -13.02
N VAL A 30 -7.75 -0.30 -14.08
CA VAL A 30 -7.35 -1.67 -14.44
C VAL A 30 -5.83 -1.77 -14.63
N LYS A 31 -5.20 -0.69 -15.10
CA LYS A 31 -3.74 -0.58 -15.23
C LYS A 31 -3.05 -0.74 -13.87
N GLU A 32 -3.44 0.04 -12.87
CA GLU A 32 -2.86 -0.03 -11.52
C GLU A 32 -3.13 -1.37 -10.82
N LEU A 33 -4.30 -1.96 -11.06
CA LEU A 33 -4.60 -3.31 -10.59
C LEU A 33 -3.62 -4.33 -11.17
N LYS A 34 -3.39 -4.30 -12.50
CA LYS A 34 -2.42 -5.17 -13.18
C LYS A 34 -1.01 -4.96 -12.66
N GLU A 35 -0.57 -3.71 -12.51
CA GLU A 35 0.75 -3.37 -11.97
C GLU A 35 0.93 -3.89 -10.53
N THR A 36 -0.11 -3.80 -9.69
CA THR A 36 -0.11 -4.32 -8.32
C THR A 36 -0.03 -5.84 -8.29
N ILE A 37 -0.82 -6.53 -9.12
CA ILE A 37 -0.78 -8.00 -9.20
C ILE A 37 0.60 -8.47 -9.68
N LEU A 38 1.14 -7.85 -10.72
CA LEU A 38 2.44 -8.23 -11.27
C LEU A 38 3.58 -8.01 -10.27
N HIS A 39 3.52 -6.95 -9.46
CA HIS A 39 4.47 -6.76 -8.35
C HIS A 39 4.50 -7.97 -7.41
N GLU A 40 3.33 -8.40 -6.94
CA GLU A 40 3.23 -9.55 -6.03
C GLU A 40 3.58 -10.88 -6.71
N LEU A 41 3.31 -11.02 -8.01
CA LEU A 41 3.70 -12.20 -8.77
C LEU A 41 5.21 -12.30 -9.00
N ILE A 42 5.95 -11.18 -9.06
CA ILE A 42 7.42 -11.23 -9.08
C ILE A 42 7.94 -11.79 -7.76
N HIS A 43 7.40 -11.38 -6.61
CA HIS A 43 7.75 -11.97 -5.31
C HIS A 43 7.45 -13.46 -5.27
N ALA A 44 6.25 -13.86 -5.73
CA ALA A 44 5.86 -15.26 -5.80
C ALA A 44 6.82 -16.08 -6.67
N TYR A 45 7.20 -15.56 -7.85
CA TYR A 45 8.15 -16.20 -8.75
C TYR A 45 9.51 -16.42 -8.09
N LEU A 46 10.09 -15.38 -7.48
CA LEU A 46 11.40 -15.47 -6.81
C LEU A 46 11.39 -16.42 -5.62
N PHE A 47 10.27 -16.51 -4.91
CA PHE A 47 10.10 -17.51 -3.87
C PHE A 47 10.11 -18.93 -4.45
N LEU A 48 9.34 -19.19 -5.51
CA LEU A 48 9.23 -20.51 -6.10
C LEU A 48 10.52 -20.98 -6.79
N THR A 49 11.25 -20.08 -7.46
CA THR A 49 12.45 -20.46 -8.24
C THR A 49 13.75 -20.38 -7.46
N SER A 50 13.82 -19.55 -6.42
CA SER A 50 15.07 -19.23 -5.74
C SER A 50 14.96 -19.33 -4.22
N ASN A 51 13.83 -19.81 -3.69
CA ASN A 51 13.52 -19.86 -2.26
C ASN A 51 13.78 -18.51 -1.56
N ASN A 52 13.60 -17.40 -2.29
CA ASN A 52 13.74 -16.07 -1.72
C ASN A 52 12.53 -15.78 -0.83
N ARG A 53 12.76 -15.80 0.49
CA ARG A 53 11.72 -15.59 1.50
C ARG A 53 11.64 -14.14 1.99
N ASP A 54 12.48 -13.25 1.47
CA ASP A 54 12.44 -11.84 1.83
C ASP A 54 11.36 -11.11 1.02
N ARG A 55 10.20 -10.94 1.66
CA ARG A 55 8.99 -10.32 1.09
C ARG A 55 9.15 -8.82 0.80
N ASN A 56 10.09 -8.17 1.46
CA ASN A 56 10.31 -6.74 1.32
C ASN A 56 11.56 -6.46 0.47
N SER A 57 12.24 -7.49 -0.01
CA SER A 57 13.43 -7.34 -0.83
C SER A 57 13.06 -7.11 -2.28
N HIS A 58 13.38 -5.91 -2.76
CA HIS A 58 13.34 -5.57 -4.17
C HIS A 58 14.75 -5.57 -4.74
N GLY A 59 15.50 -6.65 -4.50
CA GLY A 59 16.89 -6.83 -4.92
C GLY A 59 17.11 -6.84 -6.44
N LYS A 60 18.33 -7.22 -6.88
CA LYS A 60 18.70 -7.23 -8.31
C LYS A 60 17.73 -8.08 -9.15
N GLU A 61 17.38 -9.26 -8.66
CA GLU A 61 16.47 -10.19 -9.36
C GLU A 61 15.03 -9.64 -9.49
N PHE A 62 14.52 -9.01 -8.44
CA PHE A 62 13.21 -8.35 -8.49
C PHE A 62 13.22 -7.26 -9.56
N ARG A 63 14.22 -6.37 -9.51
CA ARG A 63 14.36 -5.27 -10.46
C ARG A 63 14.52 -5.77 -11.90
N PHE A 64 15.30 -6.83 -12.10
CA PHE A 64 15.45 -7.45 -13.41
C PHE A 64 14.10 -7.91 -13.99
N HIS A 65 13.27 -8.61 -13.21
CA HIS A 65 11.95 -9.04 -13.69
C HIS A 65 10.97 -7.88 -13.86
N MET A 66 10.98 -6.92 -12.94
CA MET A 66 10.19 -5.69 -13.03
C MET A 66 10.48 -4.94 -14.35
N ASP A 67 11.75 -4.65 -14.64
CA ASP A 67 12.17 -3.93 -15.84
C ASP A 67 11.85 -4.73 -17.11
N ARG A 68 12.09 -6.05 -17.09
CA ARG A 68 11.74 -6.94 -18.20
C ARG A 68 10.25 -6.93 -18.51
N ILE A 69 9.39 -7.02 -17.50
CA ILE A 69 7.93 -7.03 -17.67
C ILE A 69 7.42 -5.66 -18.14
N ASN A 70 7.93 -4.57 -17.55
CA ASN A 70 7.59 -3.21 -17.98
C ASN A 70 7.90 -2.99 -19.46
N LYS A 71 9.08 -3.43 -19.92
CA LYS A 71 9.50 -3.31 -21.33
C LYS A 71 8.58 -4.07 -22.29
N ILE A 72 8.10 -5.25 -21.92
CA ILE A 72 7.28 -6.10 -22.80
C ILE A 72 5.81 -5.66 -22.80
N SER A 73 5.30 -5.25 -21.63
CA SER A 73 3.86 -4.96 -21.45
C SER A 73 3.49 -3.49 -21.64
N GLY A 74 4.46 -2.57 -21.58
CA GLY A 74 4.20 -1.12 -21.51
C GLY A 74 3.60 -0.66 -20.18
N LEU A 75 3.55 -1.54 -19.17
CA LEU A 75 3.17 -1.19 -17.80
C LEU A 75 4.34 -0.55 -17.04
N ASN A 76 4.04 0.02 -15.88
CA ASN A 76 5.01 0.67 -15.02
C ASN A 76 4.95 0.10 -13.60
N ILE A 77 5.32 -1.16 -13.45
CA ILE A 77 5.52 -1.80 -12.14
C ILE A 77 6.65 -1.06 -11.42
N THR A 78 6.41 -0.65 -10.18
CA THR A 78 7.38 0.04 -9.34
C THR A 78 7.68 -0.76 -8.07
N ILE A 79 8.80 -0.43 -7.42
CA ILE A 79 9.18 -0.97 -6.10
C ILE A 79 8.21 -0.53 -5.01
N TYR A 80 7.77 0.73 -5.08
CA TYR A 80 6.82 1.31 -4.13
C TYR A 80 5.53 1.64 -4.85
N HIS A 81 4.42 1.18 -4.30
CA HIS A 81 3.11 1.61 -4.75
C HIS A 81 2.71 2.91 -4.04
N ASN A 82 2.12 3.85 -4.80
CA ASN A 82 1.72 5.14 -4.26
C ASN A 82 0.22 5.11 -3.84
N PHE A 83 -0.03 4.66 -2.61
CA PHE A 83 -1.37 4.67 -1.99
C PHE A 83 -1.48 5.72 -0.88
N ARG A 84 -0.71 6.82 -0.97
CA ARG A 84 -0.54 7.74 0.16
C ARG A 84 -1.86 8.33 0.64
N ASP A 85 -2.73 8.73 -0.28
CA ASP A 85 -3.99 9.39 0.03
C ASP A 85 -5.02 8.41 0.60
N GLU A 86 -5.14 7.21 0.05
CA GLU A 86 -6.02 6.17 0.60
C GLU A 86 -5.51 5.64 1.93
N LEU A 87 -4.20 5.43 2.06
CA LEU A 87 -3.60 5.02 3.34
C LEU A 87 -3.84 6.09 4.41
N GLU A 88 -3.78 7.38 4.07
CA GLU A 88 -4.11 8.47 4.98
C GLU A 88 -5.60 8.49 5.33
N TYR A 89 -6.49 8.27 4.35
CA TYR A 89 -7.93 8.15 4.58
C TYR A 89 -8.30 6.98 5.52
N TYR A 90 -7.61 5.84 5.40
CA TYR A 90 -7.87 4.70 6.27
C TYR A 90 -7.18 4.83 7.63
N ARG A 91 -6.08 5.57 7.77
CA ARG A 91 -5.34 5.75 9.04
C ARG A 91 -5.99 6.79 9.98
N ARG A 92 -7.27 6.58 10.30
CA ARG A 92 -8.11 7.50 11.09
C ARG A 92 -7.79 7.52 12.58
N TYR A 93 -7.14 6.49 13.10
CA TYR A 93 -6.80 6.43 14.52
C TYR A 93 -5.43 7.04 14.74
N VAL A 94 -5.40 8.21 15.35
CA VAL A 94 -4.17 8.94 15.63
C VAL A 94 -3.94 9.01 17.12
N TRP A 95 -2.72 8.71 17.52
CA TRP A 95 -2.22 8.92 18.86
C TRP A 95 -0.99 9.82 18.81
N ARG A 96 -0.78 10.58 19.88
CA ARG A 96 0.46 11.31 20.10
C ARG A 96 1.01 10.96 21.47
N CYS A 97 2.27 10.52 21.50
CA CYS A 97 3.00 10.32 22.76
C CYS A 97 3.05 11.64 23.53
N ASN A 98 2.98 11.62 24.85
CA ASN A 98 3.13 12.80 25.72
C ASN A 98 4.55 12.99 26.28
N GLY A 99 5.50 12.11 25.91
CA GLY A 99 6.90 12.18 26.36
C GLY A 99 7.81 12.97 25.42
N VAL A 100 9.13 12.85 25.66
CA VAL A 100 10.19 13.61 24.98
C VAL A 100 10.22 13.40 23.46
N CYS A 101 9.75 12.26 22.96
CA CYS A 101 9.73 11.97 21.52
C CYS A 101 8.79 12.90 20.72
N ARG A 102 7.94 13.69 21.38
CA ARG A 102 7.14 14.76 20.75
C ARG A 102 7.98 15.78 19.98
N ASN A 103 9.20 16.01 20.46
CA ASN A 103 10.10 17.02 19.91
C ASN A 103 11.17 16.42 18.99
N ASN A 104 11.21 15.09 18.87
CA ASN A 104 12.24 14.39 18.13
C ASN A 104 11.74 13.98 16.74
N PRO A 105 12.50 14.28 15.67
CA PRO A 105 12.21 13.75 14.35
C PRO A 105 12.43 12.21 14.33
N PRO A 106 11.84 11.51 13.35
CA PRO A 106 10.99 12.03 12.29
C PRO A 106 9.49 12.08 12.64
N TYR A 107 9.08 11.43 13.74
CA TYR A 107 7.66 11.17 14.01
C TYR A 107 6.99 12.21 14.93
N PHE A 108 7.76 12.98 15.70
CA PHE A 108 7.23 14.00 16.63
C PHE A 108 6.15 13.45 17.58
N GLY A 109 6.34 12.19 18.00
CA GLY A 109 5.46 11.43 18.87
C GLY A 109 4.17 10.93 18.22
N TYR A 110 3.93 11.15 16.92
CA TYR A 110 2.70 10.72 16.26
C TYR A 110 2.74 9.25 15.81
N ILE A 111 1.61 8.58 15.99
CA ILE A 111 1.32 7.27 15.41
C ILE A 111 -0.07 7.30 14.78
N ARG A 112 -0.16 6.86 13.53
CA ARG A 112 -1.42 6.77 12.78
C ARG A 112 -1.67 5.32 12.37
N ARG A 113 -2.87 4.80 12.62
CA ARG A 113 -3.26 3.42 12.30
C ARG A 113 -4.62 3.36 11.64
N SER A 114 -4.83 2.33 10.83
CA SER A 114 -6.14 2.02 10.24
C SER A 114 -7.05 1.20 11.16
N ILE A 115 -6.51 0.73 12.28
CA ILE A 115 -7.23 -0.05 13.28
C ILE A 115 -7.22 0.67 14.63
N LYS A 116 -8.27 0.48 15.43
CA LYS A 116 -8.42 1.06 16.78
C LYS A 116 -7.58 0.28 17.82
N ARG A 117 -6.30 0.05 17.52
CA ARG A 117 -5.36 -0.62 18.44
C ARG A 117 -4.35 0.40 18.95
N GLU A 118 -4.42 0.71 20.23
CA GLU A 118 -3.47 1.59 20.89
C GLU A 118 -2.03 1.09 20.72
N PRO A 119 -1.04 1.99 20.60
CA PRO A 119 0.36 1.58 20.61
C PRO A 119 0.71 0.91 21.94
N GLY A 120 1.41 -0.23 21.89
CA GLY A 120 1.69 -1.03 23.09
C GLY A 120 2.69 -2.15 22.85
N PRO A 121 2.90 -3.05 23.83
CA PRO A 121 3.95 -4.08 23.81
C PRO A 121 3.96 -5.03 22.61
N ALA A 122 2.83 -5.17 21.90
CA ALA A 122 2.76 -5.95 20.67
C ALA A 122 3.47 -5.29 19.47
N ASP A 123 3.85 -4.01 19.57
CA ASP A 123 4.58 -3.30 18.54
C ASP A 123 6.09 -3.54 18.68
N SER A 124 6.76 -3.91 17.59
CA SER A 124 8.19 -4.29 17.60
C SER A 124 9.12 -3.19 18.12
N TRP A 125 8.72 -1.92 18.02
CA TRP A 125 9.47 -0.75 18.48
C TRP A 125 9.12 -0.33 19.92
N TRP A 126 8.12 -0.95 20.56
CA TRP A 126 7.59 -0.51 21.86
C TRP A 126 8.65 -0.49 22.95
N ASN A 127 9.40 -1.59 23.11
CA ASN A 127 10.44 -1.71 24.14
C ASN A 127 11.52 -0.63 24.00
N ASN A 128 11.83 -0.23 22.75
CA ASN A 128 12.77 0.86 22.51
C ASN A 128 12.18 2.20 22.94
N HIS A 129 10.93 2.47 22.55
CA HIS A 129 10.23 3.69 22.94
C HIS A 129 10.06 3.80 24.46
N GLU A 130 9.74 2.71 25.15
CA GLU A 130 9.62 2.68 26.60
C GLU A 130 10.95 3.07 27.28
N ARG A 131 12.07 2.53 26.80
CA ARG A 131 13.41 2.84 27.32
C ARG A 131 13.88 4.26 27.01
N GLU A 132 13.66 4.75 25.80
CA GLU A 132 14.20 6.03 25.34
C GLU A 132 13.29 7.22 25.66
N CYS A 133 11.98 7.00 25.73
CA CYS A 133 10.99 8.04 25.93
C CYS A 133 10.15 7.85 27.20
N GLY A 134 9.68 6.63 27.48
CA GLY A 134 8.81 6.33 28.62
C GLY A 134 7.44 7.01 28.63
N GLY A 135 7.08 7.72 27.56
CA GLY A 135 5.81 8.44 27.46
C GLY A 135 4.63 7.53 27.15
N LYS A 136 3.41 8.05 27.31
CA LYS A 136 2.15 7.37 26.99
C LYS A 136 1.51 7.97 25.74
N PHE A 137 0.88 7.11 24.93
CA PHE A 137 0.21 7.53 23.70
C PHE A 137 -1.24 7.93 23.97
N ILE A 138 -1.56 9.21 23.80
CA ILE A 138 -2.91 9.74 24.01
C ILE A 138 -3.61 9.82 22.66
N ARG A 139 -4.86 9.36 22.59
CA ARG A 139 -5.66 9.40 21.37
C ARG A 139 -6.00 10.86 21.02
N GLU A 140 -5.69 11.27 19.79
CA GLU A 140 -6.08 12.56 19.24
C GLU A 140 -7.50 12.44 18.68
N ALA A 141 -8.46 13.09 19.33
CA ALA A 141 -9.88 12.96 18.99
C ALA A 141 -10.28 13.74 17.72
N ASN A 142 -9.48 14.72 17.28
CA ASN A 142 -9.87 15.72 16.28
C ASN A 142 -8.80 15.99 15.21
N ILE A 143 -8.44 15.00 14.40
CA ILE A 143 -7.72 15.26 13.14
C ILE A 143 -8.74 15.26 12.00
N LYS A 144 -9.25 16.45 11.65
CA LYS A 144 -9.97 16.65 10.39
C LYS A 144 -8.94 16.57 9.27
N PHE A 145 -8.90 15.45 8.56
CA PHE A 145 -8.08 15.33 7.35
C PHE A 145 -8.71 16.22 6.27
N GLN A 146 -8.11 17.39 6.04
CA GLN A 146 -8.43 18.18 4.85
C GLN A 146 -7.78 17.46 3.66
N ALA A 147 -8.60 16.87 2.80
CA ALA A 147 -8.14 16.48 1.47
C ALA A 147 -7.58 17.74 0.82
N LYS A 148 -6.29 17.74 0.45
CA LYS A 148 -5.72 18.85 -0.31
C LYS A 148 -6.48 18.92 -1.62
N GLY A 149 -7.27 19.99 -1.77
CA GLY A 149 -8.05 20.27 -2.96
C GLY A 149 -7.17 20.23 -4.19
N SER A 150 -7.66 19.53 -5.21
CA SER A 150 -7.26 19.65 -6.60
C SER A 150 -7.04 21.11 -6.95
N ALA A 151 -5.79 21.47 -7.28
CA ALA A 151 -5.50 22.74 -7.90
C ALA A 151 -6.26 22.84 -9.22
N SER A 152 -7.09 23.86 -9.30
CA SER A 152 -7.84 24.28 -10.49
C SER A 152 -6.89 24.52 -11.67
N ILE A 153 -6.97 23.69 -12.71
CA ILE A 153 -6.40 24.01 -14.02
C ILE A 153 -7.45 24.82 -14.78
N GLY A 154 -7.03 26.03 -15.15
CA GLY A 154 -7.84 27.02 -15.83
C GLY A 154 -8.34 26.59 -17.21
N SER A 155 -9.42 27.24 -17.58
CA SER A 155 -10.07 27.30 -18.89
C SER A 155 -9.10 27.36 -20.07
N GLY A 156 -9.26 26.42 -21.01
CA GLY A 156 -8.62 26.43 -22.33
C GLY A 156 -9.36 25.54 -23.33
N SER A 157 -10.17 26.18 -24.18
CA SER A 157 -10.58 25.82 -25.56
C SER A 157 -10.90 24.36 -25.94
N VAL A 158 -12.15 24.18 -26.37
CA VAL A 158 -12.78 23.02 -27.03
C VAL A 158 -12.09 22.67 -28.36
N GLY A 159 -11.75 21.40 -28.54
CA GLY A 159 -11.45 20.78 -29.83
C GLY A 159 -12.06 19.37 -29.88
N GLN A 160 -13.04 19.17 -30.77
CA GLN A 160 -13.72 17.89 -31.02
C GLN A 160 -12.79 16.90 -31.74
N VAL A 161 -12.68 15.65 -31.28
CA VAL A 161 -12.45 14.48 -32.16
C VAL A 161 -13.10 13.20 -31.59
N GLN A 162 -14.11 12.75 -32.32
CA GLN A 162 -14.68 11.41 -32.60
C GLN A 162 -14.33 10.16 -31.76
N ASN A 163 -15.39 9.41 -31.42
CA ASN A 163 -15.43 8.00 -30.96
C ASN A 163 -14.85 7.03 -32.01
N PRO A 164 -14.31 5.87 -31.56
CA PRO A 164 -15.00 4.64 -31.97
C PRO A 164 -15.08 3.51 -30.92
N SER A 165 -16.24 2.85 -30.98
CA SER A 165 -16.51 1.40 -30.83
C SER A 165 -15.98 0.61 -29.63
N SER A 166 -16.94 0.28 -28.76
CA SER A 166 -17.28 -1.08 -28.29
C SER A 166 -16.18 -2.15 -28.37
N ASN A 167 -15.71 -2.61 -27.21
CA ASN A 167 -15.39 -4.01 -27.03
C ASN A 167 -15.72 -4.49 -25.62
N LYS A 168 -16.26 -5.71 -25.58
CA LYS A 168 -16.76 -6.47 -24.44
C LYS A 168 -15.91 -6.29 -23.18
N LEU A 169 -16.58 -5.91 -22.09
CA LEU A 169 -16.06 -6.06 -20.73
C LEU A 169 -16.08 -7.56 -20.39
N ASP A 170 -14.92 -8.20 -20.42
CA ASP A 170 -14.72 -9.46 -19.72
C ASP A 170 -14.69 -9.15 -18.22
N VAL A 171 -15.86 -9.31 -17.59
CA VAL A 171 -16.02 -9.27 -16.14
C VAL A 171 -15.28 -10.49 -15.59
N ILE A 172 -14.09 -10.28 -15.03
CA ILE A 172 -13.43 -11.30 -14.21
C ILE A 172 -14.21 -11.36 -12.90
N GLU A 173 -15.03 -12.39 -12.77
CA GLU A 173 -15.76 -12.73 -11.55
C GLU A 173 -14.75 -13.05 -10.44
N ILE A 174 -14.59 -12.11 -9.50
CA ILE A 174 -13.77 -12.32 -8.31
C ILE A 174 -14.59 -13.16 -7.36
N VAL A 175 -14.28 -14.46 -7.31
CA VAL A 175 -14.86 -15.38 -6.31
C VAL A 175 -14.25 -15.01 -4.96
N GLU A 176 -15.06 -14.41 -4.09
CA GLU A 176 -14.74 -14.26 -2.67
C GLU A 176 -14.74 -15.66 -2.02
N ILE A 177 -13.55 -16.14 -1.66
CA ILE A 177 -13.44 -17.25 -0.70
C ILE A 177 -13.21 -16.60 0.66
N SER A 178 -14.30 -16.51 1.42
CA SER A 178 -14.29 -16.13 2.83
C SER A 178 -13.89 -17.34 3.68
N ASP A 179 -12.88 -17.16 4.53
CA ASP A 179 -12.83 -17.81 5.85
C ASP A 179 -13.19 -16.75 6.92
#